data_AF-A0A4U7JFV7-F1
#
_entry.id   AF-A0A4U7JFV7-F1
#
_cell.length_a   1.000
_cell.length_b   1.000
_cell.length_c   1.000
_cell.angle_alpha   90.00
_cell.angle_beta   90.00
_cell.angle_gamma   90.00
#
_symmetry.space_group_name_H-M   'P 1'
#
loop_
_entity.id
_entity.type
_entity.pdbx_description
1 polymer ?
#
loop_
_entity_poly.entity_id
_entity_poly.type
_entity_poly.pdbx_seq_one_letter_code
_entity_poly.pdbx_strand_id
1 'polypeptide(L)'
;MNWTDIAVFAIIAAFMVYGLKNGFLYSVFRLISYVMSVIFAIKFYPIISNILQKTVLYENIKKAVIDGITKRQMGNSTVPNEDSAQAIIDGLKLPGFIKDSINEKVLGQDIFGFQKIIDAIGSEIAMLVVNILSVILIYLIIRFALIFIRVIIKTISKLPVFKQLDKTGGIVLGAIEGILVVYVLCAVLILFSAFPKFEPTIESIEDSKFANYFYQNNFIVSWISPEEELNLSSPDVAKSN
;
A
#
# COMPACT_ATOMS: atom_id res chain seq x y z
N MET A 1 -0.83 5.09 22.63
CA MET A 1 -0.16 5.98 21.67
C MET A 1 1.31 5.69 21.78
N ASN A 2 1.89 5.14 20.71
CA ASN A 2 3.31 4.80 20.63
C ASN A 2 4.01 5.76 19.64
N TRP A 3 5.27 5.49 19.32
CA TRP A 3 6.07 6.41 18.49
C TRP A 3 5.56 6.51 17.04
N THR A 4 4.87 5.49 16.52
CA THR A 4 4.31 5.50 15.16
C THR A 4 3.08 6.40 15.05
N ASP A 5 2.22 6.45 16.09
CA ASP A 5 1.15 7.45 16.18
C ASP A 5 1.70 8.88 16.13
N ILE A 6 2.78 9.13 16.89
CA ILE A 6 3.47 10.43 16.90
C ILE A 6 4.02 10.76 15.52
N ALA A 7 4.62 9.79 14.83
CA ALA A 7 5.13 9.98 13.47
C ALA A 7 4.02 10.34 12.48
N VAL A 8 2.86 9.66 12.54
CA VAL A 8 1.69 9.99 11.70
C VAL A 8 1.24 11.44 11.92
N PHE A 9 1.05 11.84 13.18
CA PHE A 9 0.67 13.23 13.48
C PHE A 9 1.73 14.24 13.05
N ALA A 10 3.01 13.92 13.21
CA ALA A 10 4.11 14.78 12.78
C ALA A 10 4.12 14.98 11.26
N ILE A 11 3.86 13.92 10.48
CA ILE A 11 3.74 14.00 9.02
C ILE A 11 2.58 14.92 8.65
N ILE A 12 1.38 14.67 9.19
CA ILE A 12 0.20 15.49 8.88
C ILE A 12 0.45 16.96 9.28
N ALA A 13 1.05 17.20 10.45
CA ALA A 13 1.42 18.55 10.90
C ALA A 13 2.44 19.23 9.99
N ALA A 14 3.46 18.52 9.53
CA ALA A 14 4.44 19.05 8.59
C ALA A 14 3.77 19.49 7.28
N PHE A 15 2.84 18.67 6.76
CA PHE A 15 2.10 19.02 5.55
C PHE A 15 1.09 20.16 5.77
N MET A 16 0.49 20.27 6.95
CA MET A 16 -0.32 21.45 7.34
C MET A 16 0.50 22.74 7.32
N VAL A 17 1.69 22.73 7.93
CA VAL A 17 2.60 23.90 7.95
C VAL A 17 3.08 24.24 6.54
N TYR A 18 3.37 23.23 5.72
CA TYR A 18 3.75 23.44 4.32
C TYR A 18 2.59 23.99 3.48
N GLY A 19 1.36 23.52 3.72
CA GLY A 19 0.14 24.05 3.08
C GLY A 19 -0.13 25.51 3.47
N LEU A 20 0.07 25.86 4.74
CA LEU A 20 -0.03 27.23 5.24
C LEU A 20 0.95 28.19 4.54
N LYS A 21 2.18 27.74 4.28
CA LYS A 21 3.22 28.57 3.64
C LYS A 21 2.97 28.82 2.15
N ASN A 22 2.39 27.84 1.44
CA ASN A 22 2.24 27.91 -0.01
C ASN A 22 0.88 28.46 -0.48
N GLY A 23 -0.06 28.62 0.43
CA GLY A 23 -1.41 29.11 0.11
C GLY A 23 -2.36 28.01 -0.39
N PHE A 24 -3.61 28.40 -0.59
CA PHE A 24 -4.72 27.50 -0.95
C PHE A 24 -4.57 27.01 -2.37
N LEU A 25 -4.41 27.93 -3.34
CA LEU A 25 -4.39 27.57 -4.76
C LEU A 25 -3.27 26.56 -5.08
N TYR A 26 -2.08 26.79 -4.53
CA TYR A 26 -0.95 25.88 -4.71
C TYR A 26 -1.20 24.50 -4.07
N SER A 27 -1.86 24.49 -2.90
CA SER A 27 -2.23 23.26 -2.22
C SER A 27 -3.31 22.47 -3.00
N VAL A 28 -4.28 23.15 -3.65
CA VAL A 28 -5.25 22.50 -4.53
C VAL A 28 -4.54 21.79 -5.69
N PHE A 29 -3.68 22.50 -6.42
CA PHE A 29 -2.96 21.89 -7.53
C PHE A 29 -2.09 20.71 -7.09
N ARG A 30 -1.48 20.79 -5.89
CA ARG A 30 -0.66 19.72 -5.31
C ARG A 30 -1.46 18.48 -4.93
N LEU A 31 -2.64 18.70 -4.35
CA LEU A 31 -3.57 17.63 -4.02
C LEU A 31 -4.10 16.96 -5.29
N ILE A 32 -4.51 17.73 -6.30
CA ILE A 32 -4.96 17.18 -7.59
C ILE A 32 -3.83 16.40 -8.27
N SER A 33 -2.60 16.96 -8.32
CA SER A 33 -1.45 16.23 -8.86
C SER A 33 -1.18 14.93 -8.11
N TYR A 34 -1.43 14.91 -6.79
CA TYR A 34 -1.24 13.73 -5.97
C TYR A 34 -2.26 12.65 -6.33
N VAL A 35 -3.54 13.00 -6.29
CA VAL A 35 -4.65 12.10 -6.60
C VAL A 35 -4.51 11.54 -8.00
N MET A 36 -4.19 12.38 -8.99
CA MET A 36 -3.91 11.92 -10.36
C MET A 36 -2.74 10.95 -10.42
N SER A 37 -1.65 11.19 -9.69
CA SER A 37 -0.50 10.28 -9.67
C SER A 37 -0.87 8.91 -9.11
N VAL A 38 -1.66 8.87 -8.04
CA VAL A 38 -2.11 7.61 -7.44
C VAL A 38 -3.07 6.87 -8.37
N ILE A 39 -4.06 7.54 -8.96
CA ILE A 39 -5.00 6.93 -9.91
C ILE A 39 -4.26 6.31 -11.09
N PHE A 40 -3.32 7.05 -11.69
CA PHE A 40 -2.55 6.51 -12.81
C PHE A 40 -1.60 5.39 -12.36
N ALA A 41 -1.02 5.47 -11.16
CA ALA A 41 -0.22 4.38 -10.62
C ALA A 41 -1.02 3.09 -10.48
N ILE A 42 -2.24 3.17 -9.93
CA ILE A 42 -3.14 2.02 -9.82
C ILE A 42 -3.61 1.53 -11.20
N LYS A 43 -3.77 2.43 -12.18
CA LYS A 43 -4.16 2.01 -13.53
C LYS A 43 -3.02 1.30 -14.29
N PHE A 44 -1.79 1.73 -14.10
CA PHE A 44 -0.65 1.27 -14.92
C PHE A 44 0.26 0.27 -14.19
N TYR A 45 0.07 0.01 -12.89
CA TYR A 45 0.91 -0.97 -12.16
C TYR A 45 0.98 -2.35 -12.80
N PRO A 46 -0.07 -2.91 -13.46
CA PRO A 46 0.02 -4.25 -14.02
C PRO A 46 1.12 -4.34 -15.10
N ILE A 47 1.36 -3.25 -15.83
CA ILE A 47 2.40 -3.20 -16.87
C ILE A 47 3.78 -3.38 -16.25
N ILE A 48 4.07 -2.62 -15.19
CA ILE A 48 5.37 -2.69 -14.51
C ILE A 48 5.50 -4.00 -13.71
N SER A 49 4.42 -4.45 -13.08
CA SER A 49 4.41 -5.72 -12.34
C SER A 49 4.71 -6.90 -13.25
N ASN A 50 4.07 -7.00 -14.42
CA ASN A 50 4.33 -8.06 -15.40
C ASN A 50 5.78 -8.07 -15.91
N ILE A 51 6.43 -6.91 -15.98
CA ILE A 51 7.85 -6.82 -16.33
C ILE A 51 8.69 -7.32 -15.16
N LEU A 52 8.45 -6.84 -13.94
CA LEU A 52 9.21 -7.20 -12.75
C LEU A 52 9.10 -8.68 -12.39
N GLN A 53 7.93 -9.29 -12.59
CA GLN A 53 7.69 -10.72 -12.36
C GLN A 53 8.61 -11.62 -13.21
N LYS A 54 9.03 -11.16 -14.39
CA LYS A 54 9.94 -11.90 -15.29
C LYS A 54 11.41 -11.73 -14.95
N THR A 55 11.74 -10.94 -13.94
CA THR A 55 13.12 -10.62 -13.57
C THR A 55 13.57 -11.39 -12.34
N VAL A 56 14.89 -11.46 -12.14
CA VAL A 56 15.53 -12.06 -10.95
C VAL A 56 15.07 -11.39 -9.65
N LEU A 57 14.54 -10.17 -9.72
CA LEU A 57 13.98 -9.48 -8.56
C LEU A 57 12.82 -10.26 -7.94
N TYR A 58 11.91 -10.80 -8.76
CA TYR A 58 10.76 -11.56 -8.27
C TYR A 58 11.21 -12.83 -7.52
N GLU A 59 12.12 -13.60 -8.09
CA GLU A 59 12.65 -14.81 -7.45
C GLU A 59 13.35 -14.50 -6.13
N ASN A 60 14.12 -13.41 -6.09
CA ASN A 60 14.78 -12.97 -4.85
C ASN A 60 13.77 -12.55 -3.77
N ILE A 61 12.71 -11.84 -4.17
CA ILE A 61 11.62 -11.47 -3.26
C ILE A 61 10.92 -12.73 -2.76
N LYS A 62 10.49 -13.63 -3.65
CA LYS A 62 9.82 -14.89 -3.31
C LYS A 62 10.64 -15.71 -2.32
N LYS A 63 11.94 -15.87 -2.61
CA LYS A 63 12.86 -16.58 -1.70
C LYS A 63 12.96 -15.89 -0.34
N ALA A 64 13.14 -14.57 -0.31
CA ALA A 64 13.24 -13.83 0.95
C ALA A 64 11.97 -13.92 1.80
N VAL A 65 10.80 -13.88 1.15
CA VAL A 65 9.49 -14.09 1.78
C VAL A 65 9.40 -15.50 2.37
N ILE A 66 9.67 -16.54 1.56
CA ILE A 66 9.63 -17.94 2.00
C ILE A 66 10.59 -18.19 3.17
N ASP A 67 11.82 -17.69 3.08
CA ASP A 67 12.82 -17.80 4.15
C ASP A 67 12.34 -17.09 5.43
N GLY A 68 11.68 -15.93 5.28
CA GLY A 68 11.07 -15.17 6.37
C GLY A 68 9.96 -15.95 7.07
N ILE A 69 9.02 -16.53 6.30
CA ILE A 69 7.93 -17.38 6.80
C ILE A 69 8.50 -18.59 7.54
N THR A 70 9.44 -19.29 6.89
CA THR A 70 10.03 -20.54 7.41
C THR A 70 10.76 -20.30 8.73
N LYS A 71 11.53 -19.21 8.85
CA LYS A 71 12.21 -18.84 10.10
C LYS A 71 11.24 -18.55 11.25
N ARG A 72 10.12 -17.87 10.97
CA ARG A 72 9.10 -17.58 12.00
C ARG A 72 8.42 -18.86 12.48
N GLN A 73 8.14 -19.79 11.57
CA GLN A 73 7.53 -21.08 11.93
C GLN A 73 8.49 -21.99 12.70
N MET A 74 9.78 -22.04 12.36
CA MET A 74 10.76 -22.84 13.11
C MET A 74 11.06 -22.29 14.52
N GLY A 75 10.77 -21.01 14.78
CA GLY A 75 10.86 -20.41 16.12
C GLY A 75 9.68 -20.75 17.04
N ASN A 76 8.53 -21.12 16.49
CA ASN A 76 7.32 -21.52 17.23
C ASN A 76 7.17 -23.05 17.14
N SER A 77 7.53 -23.77 18.22
CA SER A 77 7.72 -25.23 18.26
C SER A 77 6.47 -26.14 18.06
N THR A 78 5.44 -25.70 17.34
CA THR A 78 4.22 -26.49 17.09
C THR A 78 4.19 -27.04 15.68
N VAL A 79 4.10 -28.36 15.58
CA VAL A 79 4.01 -29.16 14.34
C VAL A 79 2.75 -28.78 13.54
N PRO A 80 2.80 -28.64 12.20
CA PRO A 80 1.65 -28.22 11.41
C PRO A 80 0.79 -29.41 10.92
N ASN A 81 -0.45 -29.51 11.42
CA ASN A 81 -1.55 -30.27 10.79
C ASN A 81 -2.29 -29.37 9.77
N GLU A 82 -3.34 -29.85 9.09
CA GLU A 82 -4.06 -29.16 8.00
C GLU A 82 -4.59 -27.74 8.37
N ASP A 83 -4.72 -27.40 9.66
CA ASP A 83 -4.92 -26.03 10.19
C ASP A 83 -3.68 -25.09 10.04
N SER A 84 -2.61 -25.57 9.43
CA SER A 84 -1.32 -24.91 9.36
C SER A 84 -1.29 -23.70 8.43
N ALA A 85 -2.05 -23.71 7.33
CA ALA A 85 -2.11 -22.57 6.42
C ALA A 85 -2.64 -21.31 7.13
N GLN A 86 -3.75 -21.44 7.86
CA GLN A 86 -4.32 -20.33 8.63
C GLN A 86 -3.37 -19.87 9.74
N ALA A 87 -2.77 -20.80 10.49
CA ALA A 87 -1.82 -20.46 11.54
C ALA A 87 -0.56 -19.76 11.00
N ILE A 88 -0.10 -20.13 9.79
CA ILE A 88 0.99 -19.45 9.10
C ILE A 88 0.57 -18.01 8.75
N ILE A 89 -0.59 -17.83 8.12
CA ILE A 89 -1.09 -16.53 7.65
C ILE A 89 -1.37 -15.59 8.82
N ASP A 90 -1.95 -16.10 9.91
CA ASP A 90 -2.20 -15.33 11.13
C ASP A 90 -0.89 -14.86 11.79
N GLY A 91 0.15 -15.70 11.74
CA GLY A 91 1.50 -15.36 12.16
C GLY A 91 2.21 -14.33 11.27
N LEU A 92 1.67 -14.02 10.09
CA LEU A 92 2.17 -12.92 9.27
C LEU A 92 1.59 -11.60 9.76
N LYS A 93 2.46 -10.63 9.99
CA LYS A 93 2.08 -9.25 10.32
C LYS A 93 1.70 -8.48 9.06
N LEU A 94 0.66 -8.97 8.41
CA LEU A 94 0.07 -8.40 7.20
C LEU A 94 -1.24 -7.69 7.54
N PRO A 95 -1.64 -6.67 6.75
CA PRO A 95 -2.98 -6.13 6.81
C PRO A 95 -4.06 -7.21 6.63
N GLY A 96 -5.20 -7.05 7.31
CA GLY A 96 -6.31 -8.00 7.31
C GLY A 96 -6.80 -8.34 5.90
N PHE A 97 -7.06 -7.32 5.07
CA PHE A 97 -7.49 -7.54 3.68
C PHE A 97 -6.51 -8.38 2.85
N ILE A 98 -5.20 -8.32 3.17
CA ILE A 98 -4.21 -9.18 2.49
C ILE A 98 -4.31 -10.62 3.02
N LYS A 99 -4.48 -10.80 4.34
CA LYS A 99 -4.68 -12.13 4.92
C LYS A 99 -5.91 -12.80 4.33
N ASP A 100 -7.00 -12.07 4.19
CA ASP A 100 -8.26 -12.55 3.63
C ASP A 100 -8.09 -12.97 2.16
N SER A 101 -7.49 -12.11 1.33
CA SER A 101 -7.12 -12.42 -0.06
C SER A 101 -6.26 -13.69 -0.20
N ILE A 102 -5.27 -13.88 0.70
CA ILE A 102 -4.39 -15.07 0.67
C ILE A 102 -5.17 -16.31 1.13
N ASN A 103 -5.95 -16.20 2.21
CA ASN A 103 -6.77 -17.29 2.73
C ASN A 103 -7.70 -17.84 1.65
N GLU A 104 -8.41 -16.97 0.93
CA GLU A 104 -9.31 -17.37 -0.16
C GLU A 104 -8.58 -18.15 -1.26
N LYS A 105 -7.43 -17.64 -1.71
CA LYS A 105 -6.68 -18.24 -2.82
C LYS A 105 -5.94 -19.52 -2.47
N VAL A 106 -5.43 -19.62 -1.23
CA VAL A 106 -4.60 -20.75 -0.78
C VAL A 106 -5.47 -21.86 -0.19
N LEU A 107 -6.47 -21.54 0.65
CA LEU A 107 -7.37 -22.54 1.24
C LEU A 107 -8.42 -23.04 0.24
N GLY A 108 -8.72 -22.27 -0.81
CA GLY A 108 -9.53 -22.72 -1.94
C GLY A 108 -8.87 -23.78 -2.82
N GLN A 109 -7.60 -24.14 -2.55
CA GLN A 109 -6.87 -25.19 -3.26
C GLN A 109 -6.55 -26.36 -2.31
N ASP A 110 -6.76 -27.59 -2.77
CA ASP A 110 -6.40 -28.83 -2.03
C ASP A 110 -4.88 -29.04 -2.00
N ILE A 111 -4.16 -28.17 -1.29
CA ILE A 111 -2.70 -28.16 -1.21
C ILE A 111 -2.25 -29.03 -0.04
N PHE A 112 -1.86 -30.28 -0.34
CA PHE A 112 -1.30 -31.18 0.66
C PHE A 112 0.22 -30.98 0.83
N GLY A 113 0.62 -30.68 2.07
CA GLY A 113 2.01 -30.65 2.51
C GLY A 113 2.52 -29.25 2.84
N PHE A 114 3.12 -29.14 4.03
CA PHE A 114 3.62 -27.88 4.61
C PHE A 114 4.50 -27.05 3.65
N GLN A 115 5.42 -27.70 2.92
CA GLN A 115 6.32 -26.99 2.00
C GLN A 115 5.57 -26.37 0.80
N LYS A 116 4.52 -27.04 0.31
CA LYS A 116 3.70 -26.52 -0.80
C LYS A 116 2.82 -25.36 -0.33
N ILE A 117 2.29 -25.44 0.90
CA ILE A 117 1.54 -24.35 1.53
C ILE A 117 2.43 -23.10 1.67
N ILE A 118 3.66 -23.24 2.18
CA ILE A 118 4.61 -22.14 2.29
C ILE A 118 4.95 -21.56 0.91
N ASP A 119 5.16 -22.40 -0.10
CA ASP A 119 5.47 -21.91 -1.46
C ASP A 119 4.29 -21.13 -2.07
N ALA A 120 3.06 -21.60 -1.87
CA ALA A 120 1.85 -20.92 -2.33
C ALA A 120 1.67 -19.55 -1.65
N ILE A 121 1.72 -19.50 -0.32
CA ILE A 121 1.64 -18.26 0.46
C ILE A 121 2.78 -17.31 0.07
N GLY A 122 3.99 -17.84 -0.04
CA GLY A 122 5.18 -17.08 -0.43
C GLY A 122 5.06 -16.48 -1.82
N SER A 123 4.47 -17.21 -2.77
CA SER A 123 4.20 -16.72 -4.13
C SER A 123 3.17 -15.59 -4.14
N GLU A 124 2.06 -15.72 -3.41
CA GLU A 124 1.03 -14.68 -3.33
C GLU A 124 1.59 -13.39 -2.70
N ILE A 125 2.35 -13.51 -1.61
CA ILE A 125 2.99 -12.36 -0.96
C ILE A 125 4.04 -11.74 -1.88
N ALA A 126 4.85 -12.54 -2.59
CA ALA A 126 5.84 -12.02 -3.52
C ALA A 126 5.18 -11.23 -4.66
N MET A 127 4.06 -11.73 -5.21
CA MET A 127 3.29 -11.02 -6.22
C MET A 127 2.74 -9.71 -5.68
N LEU A 128 2.19 -9.71 -4.47
CA LEU A 128 1.70 -8.50 -3.80
C LEU A 128 2.83 -7.48 -3.58
N VAL A 129 4.01 -7.90 -3.11
CA VAL A 129 5.19 -7.07 -2.94
C VAL A 129 5.59 -6.44 -4.28
N VAL A 130 5.61 -7.21 -5.37
CA VAL A 130 5.91 -6.66 -6.71
C VAL A 130 4.84 -5.70 -7.22
N ASN A 131 3.56 -5.95 -6.94
CA ASN A 131 2.46 -5.03 -7.28
C ASN A 131 2.60 -3.70 -6.55
N ILE A 132 2.82 -3.73 -5.23
CA ILE A 132 3.03 -2.53 -4.41
C ILE A 132 4.25 -1.75 -4.93
N LEU A 133 5.37 -2.44 -5.18
CA LEU A 133 6.57 -1.83 -5.73
C LEU A 133 6.30 -1.14 -7.07
N SER A 134 5.51 -1.78 -7.94
CA SER A 134 5.11 -1.25 -9.25
C SER A 134 4.28 0.02 -9.13
N VAL A 135 3.29 0.05 -8.22
CA VAL A 135 2.52 1.28 -7.92
C VAL A 135 3.44 2.38 -7.44
N ILE A 136 4.35 2.10 -6.51
CA ILE A 136 5.28 3.11 -5.98
C ILE A 136 6.15 3.68 -7.10
N LEU A 137 6.72 2.83 -7.96
CA LEU A 137 7.56 3.26 -9.08
C LEU A 137 6.79 4.19 -10.03
N ILE A 138 5.58 3.81 -10.44
CA ILE A 138 4.76 4.62 -11.35
C ILE A 138 4.33 5.92 -10.67
N TYR A 139 3.89 5.85 -9.41
CA TYR A 139 3.56 7.03 -8.62
C TYR A 139 4.73 8.01 -8.61
N LEU A 140 5.96 7.55 -8.35
CA LEU A 140 7.15 8.40 -8.36
C LEU A 140 7.41 9.01 -9.74
N ILE A 141 7.35 8.22 -10.81
CA ILE A 141 7.56 8.69 -12.19
C ILE A 141 6.56 9.80 -12.55
N ILE A 142 5.27 9.56 -12.31
CA ILE A 142 4.21 10.53 -12.64
C ILE A 142 4.31 11.76 -11.74
N ARG A 143 4.59 11.56 -10.45
CA ARG A 143 4.76 12.66 -9.50
C ARG A 143 5.92 13.56 -9.92
N PHE A 144 7.06 12.99 -10.32
CA PHE A 144 8.18 13.76 -10.84
C PHE A 144 7.81 14.51 -12.11
N ALA A 145 7.15 13.86 -13.08
CA ALA A 145 6.70 14.52 -14.31
C ALA A 145 5.77 15.73 -14.04
N LEU A 146 4.81 15.59 -13.12
CA LEU A 146 3.89 16.67 -12.73
C LEU A 146 4.60 17.82 -12.00
N ILE A 147 5.65 17.53 -11.23
CA ILE A 147 6.47 18.58 -10.61
C ILE A 147 7.18 19.41 -11.68
N PHE A 148 7.74 18.80 -12.72
CA PHE A 148 8.38 19.52 -13.82
C PHE A 148 7.40 20.45 -14.54
N ILE A 149 6.18 19.97 -14.84
CA ILE A 149 5.13 20.77 -15.47
C ILE A 149 4.79 22.00 -14.62
N ARG A 150 4.72 21.83 -13.29
CA ARG A 150 4.43 22.93 -12.38
C ARG A 150 5.49 24.02 -12.37
N VAL A 151 6.78 23.64 -12.48
CA VAL A 151 7.89 24.62 -12.54
C VAL A 151 7.73 25.53 -13.76
N ILE A 152 7.30 24.98 -14.90
CA ILE A 152 7.05 25.73 -16.13
C ILE A 152 5.86 26.69 -15.97
N ILE A 153 4.75 26.23 -15.38
CA ILE A 153 3.53 27.04 -15.19
C ILE A 153 3.76 28.19 -14.20
N LYS A 154 4.55 27.97 -13.14
CA LYS A 154 4.80 28.99 -12.10
C LYS A 154 5.55 30.23 -12.63
N THR A 155 6.30 30.09 -13.72
CA THR A 155 6.94 31.23 -14.41
C THR A 155 5.93 32.20 -15.02
N ILE A 156 4.73 31.74 -15.35
CA ILE A 156 3.77 32.48 -16.18
C ILE A 156 2.64 33.10 -15.35
N SER A 157 2.35 32.59 -14.15
CA SER A 157 1.15 32.98 -13.41
C SER A 157 1.44 33.70 -12.08
N LYS A 158 1.16 35.02 -12.05
CA LYS A 158 0.94 35.80 -10.82
C LYS A 158 -0.57 36.09 -10.70
N LEU A 159 -1.35 35.18 -10.10
CA LEU A 159 -2.74 35.50 -9.76
C LEU A 159 -2.84 35.99 -8.29
N PRO A 160 -3.47 37.15 -8.04
CA PRO A 160 -3.78 37.61 -6.69
C PRO A 160 -4.93 36.77 -6.12
N VAL A 161 -4.62 35.88 -5.17
CA VAL A 161 -5.60 35.01 -4.51
C VAL A 161 -6.01 35.63 -3.17
N PHE A 162 -7.30 35.55 -2.83
CA PHE A 162 -7.90 36.11 -1.62
C PHE A 162 -7.17 35.68 -0.33
N LYS A 163 -6.52 36.63 0.36
CA LYS A 163 -5.54 36.41 1.44
C LYS A 163 -6.01 35.57 2.64
N GLN A 164 -7.31 35.55 2.95
CA GLN A 164 -7.85 34.79 4.09
C GLN A 164 -8.20 33.34 3.74
N LEU A 165 -8.78 33.10 2.55
CA LEU A 165 -8.97 31.76 2.02
C LEU A 165 -7.62 31.06 1.79
N ASP A 166 -6.61 31.85 1.43
CA ASP A 166 -5.28 31.35 1.09
C ASP A 166 -4.59 30.61 2.25
N LYS A 167 -4.68 31.13 3.49
CA LYS A 167 -4.02 30.50 4.64
C LYS A 167 -4.80 29.33 5.22
N THR A 168 -6.09 29.52 5.53
CA THR A 168 -6.91 28.47 6.16
C THR A 168 -7.15 27.31 5.20
N GLY A 169 -7.42 27.61 3.93
CA GLY A 169 -7.55 26.58 2.90
C GLY A 169 -6.25 25.82 2.67
N GLY A 170 -5.10 26.50 2.74
CA GLY A 170 -3.79 25.87 2.67
C GLY A 170 -3.56 24.85 3.80
N ILE A 171 -3.97 25.16 5.04
CA ILE A 171 -3.86 24.22 6.18
C ILE A 171 -4.71 22.97 5.94
N VAL A 172 -6.00 23.14 5.61
CA VAL A 172 -6.93 22.00 5.43
C VAL A 172 -6.47 21.09 4.30
N LEU A 173 -6.12 21.66 3.15
CA LEU A 173 -5.60 20.89 2.02
C LEU A 173 -4.26 20.24 2.33
N GLY A 174 -3.41 20.92 3.11
CA GLY A 174 -2.16 20.35 3.63
C GLY A 174 -2.42 19.14 4.53
N ALA A 175 -3.41 19.19 5.43
CA ALA A 175 -3.77 18.05 6.26
C ALA A 175 -4.23 16.85 5.42
N ILE A 176 -5.11 17.08 4.43
CA ILE A 176 -5.59 16.04 3.52
C ILE A 176 -4.42 15.42 2.75
N GLU A 177 -3.52 16.25 2.21
CA GLU A 177 -2.32 15.75 1.53
C GLU A 177 -1.42 14.94 2.46
N GLY A 178 -1.23 15.40 3.71
CA GLY A 178 -0.47 14.67 4.72
C GLY A 178 -1.06 13.29 5.01
N ILE A 179 -2.40 13.21 5.16
CA ILE A 179 -3.12 11.94 5.31
C ILE A 179 -2.86 11.02 4.13
N LEU A 180 -2.97 11.54 2.90
CA LEU A 180 -2.70 10.75 1.71
C LEU A 180 -1.25 10.24 1.66
N VAL A 181 -0.28 11.07 2.04
CA VAL A 181 1.13 10.68 2.11
C VAL A 181 1.36 9.58 3.15
N VAL A 182 0.65 9.60 4.28
CA VAL A 182 0.67 8.51 5.27
C VAL A 182 0.21 7.19 4.64
N TYR A 183 -0.82 7.20 3.78
CA TYR A 183 -1.23 5.99 3.04
C TYR A 183 -0.12 5.45 2.12
N VAL A 184 0.59 6.31 1.39
CA VAL A 184 1.74 5.88 0.57
C VAL A 184 2.86 5.31 1.42
N LEU A 185 3.17 5.94 2.56
CA LEU A 185 4.19 5.43 3.48
C LEU A 185 3.80 4.07 4.07
N CYS A 186 2.53 3.89 4.44
CA CYS A 186 2.03 2.60 4.90
C CYS A 186 2.09 1.54 3.79
N ALA A 187 1.79 1.90 2.54
CA ALA A 187 1.94 0.99 1.41
C ALA A 187 3.40 0.53 1.25
N VAL A 188 4.36 1.45 1.38
CA VAL A 188 5.79 1.13 1.40
C VAL A 188 6.13 0.22 2.58
N LEU A 189 5.56 0.44 3.77
CA LEU A 189 5.80 -0.42 4.94
C LEU A 189 5.22 -1.84 4.76
N ILE A 190 4.09 -1.97 4.07
CA ILE A 190 3.52 -3.28 3.71
C ILE A 190 4.51 -4.07 2.84
N LEU A 191 5.24 -3.43 1.92
CA LEU A 191 6.32 -4.07 1.13
C LEU A 191 7.35 -4.76 2.04
N PHE A 192 7.66 -4.14 3.17
CA PHE A 192 8.71 -4.57 4.08
C PHE A 192 8.22 -5.56 5.15
N SER A 193 6.92 -5.80 5.26
CA SER A 193 6.31 -6.68 6.27
C SER A 193 6.77 -8.14 6.19
N ALA A 194 7.07 -8.61 4.99
CA ALA A 194 7.57 -9.96 4.74
C ALA A 194 9.04 -10.16 5.16
N PHE A 195 9.77 -9.07 5.45
CA PHE A 195 11.17 -9.13 5.81
C PHE A 195 11.34 -9.05 7.34
N PRO A 196 11.94 -10.06 7.99
CA PRO A 196 12.09 -10.12 9.45
C PRO A 196 12.78 -8.89 10.07
N LYS A 197 13.66 -8.23 9.30
CA LYS A 197 14.39 -7.03 9.74
C LYS A 197 13.47 -5.85 10.12
N PHE A 198 12.29 -5.76 9.53
CA PHE A 198 11.36 -4.66 9.77
C PHE A 198 10.28 -4.99 10.81
N GLU A 199 10.33 -6.19 11.38
CA GLU A 199 9.33 -6.69 12.32
C GLU A 199 9.07 -5.77 13.53
N PRO A 200 10.06 -5.18 14.21
CA PRO A 200 9.81 -4.26 15.33
C PRO A 200 9.04 -3.00 14.91
N THR A 201 9.26 -2.53 13.68
CA THR A 201 8.54 -1.38 13.13
C THR A 201 7.10 -1.74 12.83
N ILE A 202 6.86 -2.92 12.26
CA ILE A 202 5.50 -3.40 11.95
C ILE A 202 4.71 -3.67 13.24
N GLU A 203 5.32 -4.29 14.25
CA GLU A 203 4.71 -4.47 15.59
C GLU A 203 4.28 -3.13 16.18
N SER A 204 5.17 -2.13 16.14
CA SER A 204 4.81 -0.81 16.63
C SER A 204 3.71 -0.13 15.79
N ILE A 205 3.47 -0.53 14.55
CA ILE A 205 2.32 -0.04 13.78
C ILE A 205 1.06 -0.75 14.25
N GLU A 206 1.08 -2.07 14.41
CA GLU A 206 -0.06 -2.86 14.87
C GLU A 206 -0.56 -2.46 16.26
N ASP A 207 0.37 -2.15 17.18
CA ASP A 207 0.06 -1.70 18.55
C ASP A 207 -0.44 -0.24 18.63
N SER A 208 -0.41 0.48 17.51
CA SER A 208 -0.81 1.89 17.45
C SER A 208 -2.31 2.04 17.20
N LYS A 209 -2.89 3.21 17.55
CA LYS A 209 -4.31 3.46 17.27
C LYS A 209 -4.52 4.05 15.88
N PHE A 210 -3.65 4.98 15.48
CA PHE A 210 -3.79 5.74 14.24
C PHE A 210 -2.98 5.11 13.11
N ALA A 211 -1.71 4.75 13.34
CA ALA A 211 -0.90 4.16 12.27
C ALA A 211 -1.45 2.80 11.82
N ASN A 212 -1.98 2.00 12.76
CA ASN A 212 -2.63 0.72 12.46
C ASN A 212 -3.84 0.92 11.53
N TYR A 213 -4.63 1.97 11.73
CA TYR A 213 -5.78 2.27 10.86
C TYR A 213 -5.34 2.46 9.40
N PHE A 214 -4.29 3.26 9.14
CA PHE A 214 -3.77 3.50 7.79
C PHE A 214 -3.11 2.26 7.18
N TYR A 215 -2.52 1.41 8.01
CA TYR A 215 -1.88 0.17 7.61
C TYR A 215 -2.93 -0.89 7.21
N GLN A 216 -3.94 -1.10 8.06
CA GLN A 216 -5.00 -2.08 7.87
C GLN A 216 -6.00 -1.68 6.78
N ASN A 217 -6.29 -0.39 6.62
CA ASN A 217 -7.29 0.11 5.66
C ASN A 217 -6.63 0.84 4.49
N ASN A 218 -5.50 0.32 4.00
CA ASN A 218 -4.71 1.00 2.97
C ASN A 218 -5.40 0.93 1.59
N PHE A 219 -6.09 2.00 1.22
CA PHE A 219 -6.86 2.05 -0.03
C PHE A 219 -6.01 1.85 -1.31
N ILE A 220 -4.73 2.23 -1.28
CA ILE A 220 -3.84 2.10 -2.45
C ILE A 220 -3.57 0.63 -2.68
N VAL A 221 -3.28 -0.10 -1.60
CA VAL A 221 -2.95 -1.53 -1.66
C VAL A 221 -4.21 -2.37 -1.86
N SER A 222 -5.36 -1.98 -1.30
CA SER A 222 -6.61 -2.71 -1.50
C SER A 222 -7.03 -2.73 -2.98
N TRP A 223 -6.90 -1.61 -3.71
CA TRP A 223 -7.23 -1.54 -5.15
C TRP A 223 -6.29 -2.29 -6.09
N ILE A 224 -5.10 -2.69 -5.63
CA ILE A 224 -4.17 -3.50 -6.43
C ILE A 224 -4.08 -4.94 -5.94
N SER A 225 -4.69 -5.23 -4.79
CA SER A 225 -4.81 -6.57 -4.26
C SER A 225 -5.95 -7.27 -5.01
N PRO A 226 -5.83 -8.59 -5.26
CA PRO A 226 -6.66 -9.31 -6.23
C PRO A 226 -8.14 -9.54 -5.85
N GLU A 227 -8.77 -8.66 -5.07
CA GLU A 227 -10.19 -8.79 -4.69
C GLU A 227 -11.18 -8.16 -5.68
N GLU A 228 -10.73 -7.44 -6.72
CA GLU A 228 -11.63 -6.63 -7.55
C GLU A 228 -11.65 -7.02 -9.05
N GLU A 229 -11.70 -8.32 -9.37
CA GLU A 229 -12.11 -8.79 -10.71
C GLU A 229 -13.31 -9.77 -10.71
N LEU A 230 -14.11 -9.87 -9.63
CA LEU A 230 -15.27 -10.79 -9.60
C LEU A 230 -16.65 -10.16 -9.29
N ASN A 231 -16.84 -8.85 -9.49
CA ASN A 231 -18.19 -8.24 -9.45
C ASN A 231 -18.61 -7.52 -10.75
N LEU A 232 -17.90 -7.73 -11.86
CA LEU A 232 -18.31 -7.24 -13.19
C LEU A 232 -18.65 -8.36 -14.19
N SER A 233 -18.77 -9.60 -13.72
CA SER A 233 -19.15 -10.77 -14.51
C SER A 233 -20.23 -11.61 -13.83
N SER A 234 -21.27 -10.98 -13.28
CA SER A 234 -22.57 -11.66 -13.16
C SER A 234 -23.25 -11.62 -14.53
N PRO A 235 -23.33 -12.74 -15.29
CA PRO A 235 -24.22 -12.79 -16.43
C PRO A 235 -25.66 -12.69 -15.93
N ASP A 236 -26.39 -11.69 -16.43
CA ASP A 236 -27.84 -11.69 -16.48
C ASP A 236 -28.32 -13.00 -17.14
N VAL A 237 -28.58 -14.04 -16.34
CA VAL A 237 -29.44 -15.16 -16.72
C VAL A 237 -30.31 -15.54 -15.52
N ALA A 238 -31.40 -14.79 -15.35
CA ALA A 238 -32.63 -15.32 -14.75
C ALA A 238 -33.84 -14.47 -15.17
N LYS A 239 -34.05 -14.33 -16.48
CA LYS A 239 -35.40 -14.20 -17.05
C LYS A 239 -35.47 -15.00 -18.35
N SER A 240 -35.73 -16.30 -18.25
CA SER A 240 -36.60 -16.94 -19.22
C SER A 240 -37.83 -17.45 -18.50
N ASN A 241 -38.95 -17.29 -19.21
CA ASN A 241 -40.16 -18.10 -19.16
C ASN A 241 -39.92 -19.55 -18.73
#